data_AF-A0A953QCU7-F1
#
_entry.id   AF-A0A953QCU7-F1
#
_cell.length_a   1.000
_cell.length_b   1.000
_cell.length_c   1.000
_cell.angle_alpha   90.00
_cell.angle_beta   90.00
_cell.angle_gamma   90.00
#
_symmetry.space_group_name_H-M   'P 1'
#
loop_
_entity.id
_entity.type
_entity.pdbx_description
1 polymer ?
#
loop_
_entity_poly.entity_id
_entity_poly.type
_entity_poly.pdbx_seq_one_letter_code
_entity_poly.pdbx_strand_id
1 'polypeptide(L)'
;MKPLVLIAGFAAGFACAQPHLQNAKLDTRAVSGSLDATFRGIVAAQAAPAWIGYAAPQIAGDRSMCCFESINGVSYQGCALEPQPGVTPSFAPPNTVRLEGAAEFYVLFRVENKQVQKIRSFSIDCNVDGGGLPFIWLTGVNPAQSVAMLETMAAGADRRMMHGALSAIAMHRDPVADAALDRLSGASQDEDTRRQAAFWLGNARGRHGYESLARILKEDSSDRVRENAVAGLAQSKEGGAIPALVAAARDDKSPRVRERALFWLAQKAERQISEDAIRRAIEQDPESRVKRQAVFALTQIKNGDGVPMLIEIARSNPNPVVKKEAMQWLGRSKDPRAVKFFEDVLK
;
A
#
# COMPACT_ATOMS: atom_id res chain seq x y z
N MET A 1 52.16 1.98 -42.01
CA MET A 1 51.89 1.31 -40.72
C MET A 1 51.02 2.25 -39.89
N LYS A 2 49.71 1.95 -39.74
CA LYS A 2 48.78 2.69 -38.87
C LYS A 2 48.69 1.94 -37.53
N PRO A 3 48.74 2.60 -36.36
CA PRO A 3 48.67 1.89 -35.10
C PRO A 3 47.22 1.46 -34.84
N LEU A 4 47.06 0.18 -34.55
CA LEU A 4 45.82 -0.44 -34.12
C LEU A 4 45.61 -0.07 -32.63
N VAL A 5 44.61 0.75 -32.33
CA VAL A 5 44.22 1.05 -30.95
C VAL A 5 43.36 -0.11 -30.44
N LEU A 6 43.91 -0.92 -29.52
CA LEU A 6 43.15 -1.89 -28.75
C LEU A 6 42.25 -1.14 -27.76
N ILE A 7 40.94 -1.18 -27.98
CA ILE A 7 39.95 -0.77 -26.98
C ILE A 7 39.76 -1.96 -26.04
N ALA A 8 40.44 -1.93 -24.89
CA ALA A 8 40.14 -2.83 -23.79
C ALA A 8 38.77 -2.48 -23.22
N GLY A 9 37.77 -3.34 -23.49
CA GLY A 9 36.45 -3.24 -22.88
C GLY A 9 36.57 -3.50 -21.38
N PHE A 10 36.44 -2.45 -20.58
CA PHE A 10 36.15 -2.60 -19.16
C PHE A 10 34.73 -3.16 -19.02
N ALA A 11 34.63 -4.46 -18.72
CA ALA A 11 33.43 -5.01 -18.12
C ALA A 11 33.27 -4.35 -16.75
N ALA A 12 32.38 -3.37 -16.65
CA ALA A 12 31.96 -2.82 -15.38
C ALA A 12 31.26 -3.95 -14.61
N GLY A 13 32.01 -4.62 -13.74
CA GLY A 13 31.43 -5.47 -12.72
C GLY A 13 30.47 -4.59 -11.90
N PHE A 14 29.20 -4.98 -11.85
CA PHE A 14 28.25 -4.42 -10.90
C PHE A 14 28.86 -4.63 -9.51
N ALA A 15 29.41 -3.56 -8.93
CA ALA A 15 29.74 -3.56 -7.52
C ALA A 15 28.41 -3.78 -6.79
N CYS A 16 28.18 -5.00 -6.28
CA CYS A 16 27.12 -5.25 -5.33
C CYS A 16 27.30 -4.23 -4.21
N ALA A 17 26.45 -3.20 -4.18
CA ALA A 17 26.43 -2.26 -3.08
C ALA A 17 26.22 -3.10 -1.81
N GLN A 18 27.23 -3.12 -0.94
CA GLN A 18 27.09 -3.77 0.36
C GLN A 18 25.95 -3.06 1.09
N PRO A 19 25.11 -3.81 1.82
CA PRO A 19 23.98 -3.20 2.48
C PRO A 19 24.48 -2.12 3.45
N HIS A 20 23.73 -1.01 3.58
CA HIS A 20 23.96 0.01 4.63
C HIS A 20 23.59 -0.55 6.01
N LEU A 21 24.29 -1.62 6.38
CA LEU A 21 24.07 -2.44 7.56
C LEU A 21 25.14 -2.10 8.59
N GLN A 22 24.69 -1.71 9.77
CA GLN A 22 25.52 -1.40 10.92
C GLN A 22 25.24 -2.40 12.03
N ASN A 23 26.19 -2.57 12.96
CA ASN A 23 26.02 -3.43 14.13
C ASN A 23 25.52 -4.85 13.76
N ALA A 24 26.19 -5.51 12.82
CA ALA A 24 25.85 -6.86 12.38
C ALA A 24 27.12 -7.70 12.16
N LYS A 25 27.05 -9.00 12.44
CA LYS A 25 28.12 -9.96 12.15
C LYS A 25 27.90 -10.54 10.76
N LEU A 26 28.37 -9.82 9.75
CA LEU A 26 28.09 -10.10 8.34
C LEU A 26 28.87 -11.32 7.82
N ASP A 27 28.16 -12.24 7.19
CA ASP A 27 28.68 -13.39 6.44
C ASP A 27 28.04 -13.39 5.04
N THR A 28 28.85 -13.21 3.99
CA THR A 28 28.34 -13.10 2.60
C THR A 28 28.47 -14.44 1.88
N ARG A 29 27.38 -14.93 1.30
CA ARG A 29 27.31 -16.21 0.60
C ARG A 29 26.65 -16.05 -0.76
N ALA A 30 27.24 -16.63 -1.80
CA ALA A 30 26.57 -16.73 -3.10
C ALA A 30 25.50 -17.82 -3.07
N VAL A 31 24.37 -17.58 -3.71
CA VAL A 31 23.38 -18.64 -3.97
C VAL A 31 23.98 -19.64 -4.95
N SER A 32 23.98 -20.92 -4.57
CA SER A 32 24.35 -22.04 -5.43
C SER A 32 23.12 -22.89 -5.73
N GLY A 33 22.87 -23.19 -7.00
CA GLY A 33 21.63 -23.85 -7.42
C GLY A 33 20.41 -22.91 -7.32
N SER A 34 19.42 -23.27 -6.49
CA SER A 34 18.21 -22.44 -6.29
C SER A 34 18.27 -21.65 -4.99
N LEU A 35 17.66 -20.45 -4.99
CA LEU A 35 17.47 -19.65 -3.78
C LEU A 35 16.78 -20.45 -2.69
N ASP A 36 15.70 -21.16 -3.02
CA ASP A 36 14.89 -21.92 -2.05
C ASP A 36 15.73 -23.01 -1.34
N ALA A 37 16.51 -23.80 -2.08
CA ALA A 37 17.37 -24.82 -1.48
C ALA A 37 18.47 -24.22 -0.60
N THR A 38 19.13 -23.17 -1.08
CA THR A 38 20.15 -22.43 -0.31
C THR A 38 19.55 -21.87 0.99
N PHE A 39 18.40 -21.19 0.87
CA PHE A 39 17.72 -20.54 1.98
C PHE A 39 17.26 -21.56 3.03
N ARG A 40 16.62 -22.66 2.62
CA ARG A 40 16.21 -23.74 3.53
C ARG A 40 17.39 -24.38 4.25
N GLY A 41 18.50 -24.60 3.56
CA GLY A 41 19.73 -25.12 4.17
C GLY A 41 20.26 -24.22 5.28
N ILE A 42 20.25 -22.90 5.05
CA ILE A 42 20.66 -21.90 6.04
C ILE A 42 19.69 -21.89 7.23
N VAL A 43 18.38 -21.83 6.97
CA VAL A 43 17.34 -21.85 8.02
C VAL A 43 17.48 -23.11 8.88
N ALA A 44 17.64 -24.29 8.28
CA ALA A 44 17.74 -25.56 9.01
C ALA A 44 18.99 -25.65 9.91
N ALA A 45 20.06 -24.96 9.55
CA ALA A 45 21.29 -24.87 10.35
C ALA A 45 21.20 -23.85 11.50
N GLN A 46 20.18 -22.99 11.53
CA GLN A 46 20.14 -21.83 12.40
C GLN A 46 19.26 -22.04 13.63
N ALA A 47 19.87 -22.50 14.73
CA ALA A 47 19.19 -22.66 16.02
C ALA A 47 19.01 -21.33 16.77
N ALA A 48 20.06 -20.51 16.87
CA ALA A 48 20.03 -19.20 17.52
C ALA A 48 19.52 -18.09 16.58
N PRO A 49 19.07 -16.94 17.10
CA PRO A 49 18.68 -15.79 16.28
C PRO A 49 19.75 -15.38 15.26
N ALA A 50 19.33 -15.22 14.01
CA ALA A 50 20.12 -14.59 12.97
C ALA A 50 19.20 -13.88 11.96
N TRP A 51 19.82 -13.10 11.08
CA TRP A 51 19.17 -12.51 9.93
C TRP A 51 19.72 -13.13 8.65
N ILE A 52 18.85 -13.38 7.67
CA ILE A 52 19.20 -13.67 6.29
C ILE A 52 18.70 -12.51 5.45
N GLY A 53 19.51 -11.99 4.53
CA GLY A 53 19.12 -10.86 3.69
C GLY A 53 19.64 -10.98 2.27
N TYR A 54 18.93 -10.37 1.33
CA TYR A 54 19.42 -10.12 -0.02
C TYR A 54 18.81 -8.85 -0.59
N ALA A 55 19.43 -8.32 -1.64
CA ALA A 55 18.89 -7.22 -2.43
C ALA A 55 18.06 -7.78 -3.61
N ALA A 56 17.02 -7.04 -3.99
CA ALA A 56 16.25 -7.27 -5.21
C ALA A 56 15.93 -5.93 -5.90
N PRO A 57 15.78 -5.91 -7.23
CA PRO A 57 15.35 -4.71 -7.95
C PRO A 57 13.99 -4.22 -7.46
N GLN A 58 13.90 -2.95 -7.10
CA GLN A 58 12.68 -2.32 -6.58
C GLN A 58 11.82 -1.77 -7.72
N ILE A 59 10.50 -1.89 -7.60
CA ILE A 59 9.55 -1.19 -8.48
C ILE A 59 9.78 0.33 -8.42
N ALA A 60 9.64 0.98 -9.58
CA ALA A 60 9.86 2.42 -9.71
C ALA A 60 8.85 3.26 -8.88
N GLY A 61 9.27 4.49 -8.56
CA GLY A 61 8.50 5.46 -7.81
C GLY A 61 9.11 5.77 -6.44
N ASP A 62 8.59 6.82 -5.79
CA ASP A 62 8.99 7.16 -4.43
C ASP A 62 8.36 6.17 -3.43
N ARG A 63 9.13 5.13 -3.10
CA ARG A 63 8.74 4.00 -2.24
C ARG A 63 9.74 3.82 -1.10
N SER A 64 10.10 4.91 -0.43
CA SER A 64 10.98 4.81 0.73
C SER A 64 10.35 3.95 1.81
N MET A 65 10.99 2.83 2.13
CA MET A 65 10.60 1.90 3.20
C MET A 65 11.48 2.08 4.44
N CYS A 66 12.12 3.24 4.60
CA CYS A 66 12.96 3.49 5.77
C CYS A 66 12.14 3.83 7.00
N CYS A 67 12.75 3.62 8.16
CA CYS A 67 12.19 3.98 9.46
C CYS A 67 12.70 5.38 9.80
N PHE A 68 11.81 6.20 10.35
CA PHE A 68 12.09 7.57 10.71
C PHE A 68 11.76 7.81 12.18
N GLU A 69 12.66 8.48 12.87
CA GLU A 69 12.45 8.94 14.24
C GLU A 69 12.71 10.46 14.29
N SER A 70 11.92 11.20 15.09
CA SER A 70 12.08 12.64 15.23
C SER A 70 12.44 12.96 16.67
N ILE A 71 13.65 13.47 16.89
CA ILE A 71 14.15 13.83 18.23
C ILE A 71 14.53 15.32 18.18
N ASN A 72 13.93 16.14 19.06
CA ASN A 72 14.17 17.59 19.13
C ASN A 72 14.05 18.33 17.78
N GLY A 73 13.15 17.89 16.90
CA GLY A 73 12.93 18.48 15.57
C GLY A 73 13.91 18.03 14.49
N VAL A 74 14.86 17.15 14.82
CA VAL A 74 15.76 16.51 13.84
C VAL A 74 15.20 15.14 13.47
N SER A 75 15.06 14.89 12.17
CA SER A 75 14.60 13.60 11.66
C SER A 75 15.78 12.68 11.36
N TYR A 76 15.75 11.50 11.95
CA TYR A 76 16.75 10.46 11.83
C TYR A 76 16.21 9.33 10.97
N GLN A 77 17.01 8.88 10.00
CA GLN A 77 16.66 7.79 9.10
C GLN A 77 17.46 6.55 9.49
N GLY A 78 16.77 5.57 10.08
CA GLY A 78 17.37 4.26 10.31
C GLY A 78 16.46 3.26 11.01
N CYS A 79 16.68 1.99 10.68
CA CYS A 79 15.83 0.88 11.09
C CYS A 79 16.59 -0.08 12.01
N ALA A 80 16.16 -0.20 13.27
CA ALA A 80 16.60 -1.28 14.13
C ALA A 80 15.86 -2.59 13.80
N LEU A 81 16.62 -3.65 13.56
CA LEU A 81 16.07 -5.00 13.37
C LEU A 81 15.68 -5.66 14.68
N GLU A 82 16.44 -5.39 15.75
CA GLU A 82 16.25 -5.88 17.11
C GLU A 82 16.23 -4.69 18.11
N PRO A 83 15.17 -3.87 18.09
CA PRO A 83 15.08 -2.71 18.98
C PRO A 83 15.05 -3.15 20.44
N GLN A 84 15.91 -2.54 21.28
CA GLN A 84 15.90 -2.74 22.73
C GLN A 84 15.14 -1.60 23.42
N PRO A 85 14.29 -1.89 24.43
CA PRO A 85 13.62 -0.85 25.19
C PRO A 85 14.65 0.11 25.82
N GLY A 86 14.46 1.42 25.61
CA GLY A 86 15.35 2.46 26.16
C GLY A 86 16.69 2.64 25.42
N VAL A 87 16.93 1.89 24.34
CA VAL A 87 18.11 2.07 23.48
C VAL A 87 17.65 2.67 22.16
N THR A 88 17.92 3.96 21.96
CA THR A 88 17.72 4.61 20.68
C THR A 88 18.94 4.32 19.81
N PRO A 89 18.79 3.63 18.66
CA PRO A 89 19.92 3.44 17.77
C PRO A 89 20.39 4.81 17.26
N SER A 90 21.69 5.05 17.31
CA SER A 90 22.26 6.31 16.86
C SER A 90 22.38 6.29 15.34
N PHE A 91 21.41 6.91 14.66
CA PHE A 91 21.49 7.14 13.23
C PHE A 91 22.02 8.54 12.96
N ALA A 92 22.79 8.71 11.90
CA ALA A 92 23.10 10.04 11.41
C ALA A 92 21.84 10.63 10.73
N PRO A 93 21.60 11.95 10.85
CA PRO A 93 20.57 12.59 10.03
C PRO A 93 20.87 12.34 8.55
N PRO A 94 19.84 12.15 7.69
CA PRO A 94 20.06 11.93 6.27
C PRO A 94 20.82 13.13 5.70
N ASN A 95 22.02 12.87 5.20
CA ASN A 95 22.92 13.87 4.62
C ASN A 95 22.79 13.97 3.09
N THR A 96 21.81 13.28 2.52
CA THR A 96 21.60 13.18 1.06
C THR A 96 20.17 13.53 0.70
N VAL A 97 20.01 14.52 -0.17
CA VAL A 97 18.74 14.84 -0.83
C VAL A 97 18.55 13.86 -1.98
N ARG A 98 17.37 13.26 -2.10
CA ARG A 98 17.07 12.31 -3.18
C ARG A 98 16.17 12.91 -4.23
N LEU A 99 16.60 12.74 -5.47
CA LEU A 99 15.85 13.17 -6.64
C LEU A 99 15.03 12.02 -7.24
N GLU A 100 15.38 10.76 -6.92
CA GLU A 100 14.72 9.56 -7.40
C GLU A 100 14.55 8.51 -6.28
N GLY A 101 13.61 7.57 -6.48
CA GLY A 101 13.41 6.44 -5.59
C GLY A 101 14.52 5.39 -5.69
N ALA A 102 14.60 4.52 -4.70
CA ALA A 102 15.60 3.45 -4.65
C ALA A 102 15.44 2.46 -5.83
N ALA A 103 16.55 2.11 -6.47
CA ALA A 103 16.55 1.13 -7.57
C ALA A 103 16.50 -0.32 -7.07
N GLU A 104 16.88 -0.55 -5.81
CA GLU A 104 16.93 -1.84 -5.15
C GLU A 104 16.41 -1.72 -3.71
N PHE A 105 16.02 -2.85 -3.14
CA PHE A 105 15.58 -2.95 -1.76
C PHE A 105 16.02 -4.27 -1.15
N TYR A 106 16.08 -4.31 0.18
CA TYR A 106 16.39 -5.49 0.96
C TYR A 106 15.15 -6.31 1.26
N VAL A 107 15.28 -7.63 1.15
CA VAL A 107 14.34 -8.59 1.74
C VAL A 107 15.07 -9.30 2.88
N LEU A 108 14.63 -9.06 4.11
CA LEU A 108 15.29 -9.53 5.32
C LEU A 108 14.39 -10.52 6.07
N PHE A 109 14.97 -11.63 6.49
CA PHE A 109 14.31 -12.70 7.21
C PHE A 109 14.97 -12.86 8.57
N ARG A 110 14.20 -12.70 9.66
CA ARG A 110 14.70 -13.16 10.96
C ARG A 110 14.45 -14.64 11.05
N VAL A 111 15.48 -15.37 11.42
CA VAL A 111 15.45 -16.82 11.60
C VAL A 111 15.87 -17.17 13.01
N GLU A 112 15.18 -18.13 13.60
CA GLU A 112 15.46 -18.65 14.94
C GLU A 112 14.75 -20.00 15.08
N ASN A 113 15.32 -20.92 15.86
CA ASN A 113 14.76 -22.25 16.09
C ASN A 113 14.44 -22.99 14.79
N LYS A 114 15.32 -22.84 13.79
CA LYS A 114 15.19 -23.44 12.45
C LYS A 114 13.93 -23.01 11.68
N GLN A 115 13.40 -21.83 11.98
CA GLN A 115 12.20 -21.28 11.36
C GLN A 115 12.37 -19.80 11.02
N VAL A 116 11.66 -19.35 9.99
CA VAL A 116 11.50 -17.93 9.69
C VAL A 116 10.47 -17.36 10.66
N GLN A 117 10.82 -16.27 11.35
CA GLN A 117 10.00 -15.64 12.38
C GLN A 117 9.33 -14.36 11.90
N LYS A 118 10.01 -13.59 11.03
CA LYS A 118 9.48 -12.35 10.42
C LYS A 118 10.22 -12.04 9.12
N ILE A 119 9.51 -11.35 8.23
CA ILE A 119 10.03 -10.82 6.98
C ILE A 119 9.93 -9.29 7.06
N ARG A 120 10.98 -8.58 6.68
CA ARG A 120 11.01 -7.11 6.59
C ARG A 120 11.60 -6.68 5.26
N SER A 121 11.14 -5.53 4.76
CA SER A 121 11.65 -4.92 3.54
C SER A 121 12.06 -3.49 3.81
N PHE A 122 13.21 -3.09 3.26
CA PHE A 122 13.77 -1.75 3.40
C PHE A 122 14.39 -1.33 2.09
N SER A 123 14.30 -0.06 1.73
CA SER A 123 15.02 0.46 0.57
C SER A 123 16.53 0.35 0.79
N ILE A 124 17.31 0.12 -0.28
CA ILE A 124 18.76 -0.16 -0.18
C ILE A 124 19.53 0.94 0.57
N ASP A 125 19.04 2.15 0.46
CA ASP A 125 19.56 3.37 1.02
C ASP A 125 19.17 3.62 2.50
N CYS A 126 18.41 2.72 3.13
CA CYS A 126 18.11 2.82 4.55
C CYS A 126 19.31 2.37 5.38
N ASN A 127 19.68 3.14 6.41
CA ASN A 127 20.57 2.64 7.45
C ASN A 127 19.84 1.57 8.27
N VAL A 128 20.39 0.36 8.33
CA VAL A 128 19.79 -0.77 9.06
C VAL A 128 20.75 -1.18 10.17
N ASP A 129 20.27 -1.21 11.42
CA ASP A 129 21.02 -1.75 12.56
C ASP A 129 20.64 -3.23 12.76
N GLY A 130 21.63 -4.13 12.65
CA GLY A 130 21.47 -5.57 12.75
C GLY A 130 21.41 -6.14 14.17
N GLY A 131 21.53 -5.31 15.21
CA GLY A 131 21.39 -5.71 16.61
C GLY A 131 22.51 -6.59 17.16
N GLY A 132 23.68 -6.59 16.53
CA GLY A 132 24.85 -7.42 16.88
C GLY A 132 24.70 -8.90 16.51
N LEU A 133 23.61 -9.28 15.84
CA LEU A 133 23.31 -10.66 15.48
C LEU A 133 24.13 -11.14 14.26
N PRO A 134 24.30 -12.47 14.10
CA PRO A 134 24.72 -13.06 12.83
C PRO A 134 23.81 -12.61 11.69
N PHE A 135 24.43 -12.23 10.58
CA PHE A 135 23.74 -11.71 9.41
C PHE A 135 24.28 -12.37 8.15
N ILE A 136 23.51 -13.26 7.54
CA ILE A 136 23.87 -13.96 6.30
C ILE A 136 23.34 -13.16 5.11
N TRP A 137 24.24 -12.60 4.32
CA TRP A 137 23.91 -11.85 3.11
C TRP A 137 24.05 -12.73 1.86
N LEU A 138 22.95 -12.93 1.14
CA LEU A 138 22.92 -13.72 -0.08
C LEU A 138 23.16 -12.85 -1.31
N THR A 139 24.11 -13.28 -2.15
CA THR A 139 24.39 -12.66 -3.46
C THR A 139 23.96 -13.58 -4.61
N GLY A 140 23.74 -13.00 -5.80
CA GLY A 140 23.30 -13.76 -6.97
C GLY A 140 21.85 -14.25 -6.91
N VAL A 141 20.99 -13.59 -6.11
CA VAL A 141 19.58 -13.95 -5.99
C VAL A 141 18.82 -13.60 -7.28
N ASN A 142 18.18 -14.60 -7.88
CA ASN A 142 17.29 -14.37 -9.01
C ASN A 142 15.94 -13.79 -8.51
N PRO A 143 15.47 -12.64 -9.02
CA PRO A 143 14.22 -12.01 -8.57
C PRO A 143 12.99 -12.91 -8.69
N ALA A 144 12.88 -13.73 -9.74
CA ALA A 144 11.76 -14.65 -9.90
C ALA A 144 11.76 -15.77 -8.85
N GLN A 145 12.94 -16.26 -8.46
CA GLN A 145 13.05 -17.23 -7.36
C GLN A 145 12.71 -16.62 -6.01
N SER A 146 13.09 -15.36 -5.78
CA SER A 146 12.69 -14.59 -4.59
C SER A 146 11.17 -14.47 -4.48
N VAL A 147 10.51 -14.01 -5.56
CA VAL A 147 9.04 -13.90 -5.61
C VAL A 147 8.37 -15.25 -5.38
N ALA A 148 8.84 -16.32 -6.03
CA ALA A 148 8.26 -17.65 -5.86
C ALA A 148 8.37 -18.15 -4.41
N MET A 149 9.52 -17.96 -3.76
CA MET A 149 9.70 -18.32 -2.35
C MET A 149 8.79 -17.49 -1.44
N LEU A 150 8.73 -16.17 -1.65
CA LEU A 150 7.86 -15.27 -0.87
C LEU A 150 6.37 -15.62 -1.07
N GLU A 151 5.96 -16.01 -2.26
CA GLU A 151 4.58 -16.42 -2.54
C GLU A 151 4.17 -17.63 -1.69
N THR A 152 5.05 -18.62 -1.51
CA THR A 152 4.78 -19.74 -0.60
C THR A 152 4.61 -19.32 0.85
N MET A 153 5.35 -18.29 1.29
CA MET A 153 5.24 -17.73 2.64
C MET A 153 3.99 -16.86 2.80
N ALA A 154 3.54 -16.22 1.71
CA ALA A 154 2.32 -15.41 1.68
C ALA A 154 1.05 -16.25 1.73
N ALA A 155 1.04 -17.43 1.11
CA ALA A 155 -0.10 -18.35 1.13
C ALA A 155 -0.21 -19.18 2.43
N GLY A 156 0.72 -19.02 3.38
CA GLY A 156 0.72 -19.73 4.65
C GLY A 156 -0.25 -19.14 5.69
N ALA A 157 -0.53 -19.88 6.75
CA ALA A 157 -1.46 -19.46 7.81
C ALA A 157 -0.91 -18.37 8.76
N ASP A 158 0.40 -18.12 8.76
CA ASP A 158 1.00 -17.11 9.62
C ASP A 158 0.79 -15.71 9.02
N ARG A 159 -0.07 -14.92 9.69
CA ARG A 159 -0.40 -13.55 9.25
C ARG A 159 0.80 -12.62 9.22
N ARG A 160 1.75 -12.73 10.16
CA ARG A 160 2.94 -11.86 10.19
C ARG A 160 3.84 -12.18 9.01
N MET A 161 4.03 -13.46 8.70
CA MET A 161 4.75 -13.86 7.49
C MET A 161 4.03 -13.40 6.24
N MET A 162 2.71 -13.58 6.16
CA MET A 162 1.88 -13.15 5.03
C MET A 162 2.07 -11.65 4.72
N HIS A 163 1.96 -10.78 5.73
CA HIS A 163 2.11 -9.34 5.52
C HIS A 163 3.51 -8.97 5.02
N GLY A 164 4.56 -9.53 5.62
CA GLY A 164 5.94 -9.26 5.21
C GLY A 164 6.26 -9.79 3.81
N ALA A 165 5.75 -10.98 3.47
CA ALA A 165 5.91 -11.58 2.16
C ALA A 165 5.18 -10.79 1.07
N LEU A 166 3.91 -10.42 1.27
CA LEU A 166 3.15 -9.61 0.32
C LEU A 166 3.79 -8.24 0.07
N SER A 167 4.27 -7.59 1.14
CA SER A 167 5.03 -6.34 1.03
C SER A 167 6.27 -6.52 0.16
N ALA A 168 7.07 -7.56 0.41
CA ALA A 168 8.27 -7.83 -0.35
C ALA A 168 7.95 -8.14 -1.83
N ILE A 169 6.94 -8.97 -2.12
CA ILE A 169 6.50 -9.27 -3.50
C ILE A 169 6.08 -7.98 -4.20
N ALA A 170 5.27 -7.13 -3.56
CA ALA A 170 4.78 -5.89 -4.15
C ALA A 170 5.88 -4.93 -4.58
N MET A 171 7.00 -4.94 -3.86
CA MET A 171 8.17 -4.10 -4.14
C MET A 171 9.10 -4.66 -5.21
N HIS A 172 9.00 -5.95 -5.57
CA HIS A 172 9.82 -6.51 -6.66
C HIS A 172 9.47 -5.86 -8.00
N ARG A 173 10.48 -5.39 -8.74
CA ARG A 173 10.28 -4.87 -10.10
C ARG A 173 9.91 -5.95 -11.12
N ASP A 174 10.28 -7.20 -10.85
CA ASP A 174 10.10 -8.30 -11.78
C ASP A 174 8.60 -8.52 -12.11
N PRO A 175 8.21 -8.68 -13.40
CA PRO A 175 6.82 -8.93 -13.79
C PRO A 175 6.19 -10.16 -13.13
N VAL A 176 6.99 -11.16 -12.71
CA VAL A 176 6.45 -12.32 -11.99
C VAL A 176 5.79 -11.94 -10.66
N ALA A 177 6.13 -10.77 -10.09
CA ALA A 177 5.49 -10.24 -8.90
C ALA A 177 4.02 -9.86 -9.14
N ASP A 178 3.68 -9.34 -10.32
CA ASP A 178 2.29 -9.05 -10.70
C ASP A 178 1.48 -10.35 -10.78
N ALA A 179 2.04 -11.37 -11.44
CA ALA A 179 1.40 -12.68 -11.53
C ALA A 179 1.22 -13.34 -10.15
N ALA A 180 2.18 -13.17 -9.24
CA ALA A 180 2.06 -13.67 -7.86
C ALA A 180 0.97 -12.94 -7.07
N LEU A 181 0.90 -11.60 -7.15
CA LEU A 181 -0.16 -10.83 -6.49
C LEU A 181 -1.55 -11.13 -7.07
N ASP A 182 -1.66 -11.39 -8.37
CA ASP A 182 -2.91 -11.81 -9.00
C ASP A 182 -3.37 -13.19 -8.49
N ARG A 183 -2.44 -14.15 -8.34
CA ARG A 183 -2.76 -15.45 -7.72
C ARG A 183 -3.15 -15.31 -6.24
N LEU A 184 -2.44 -14.45 -5.49
CA LEU A 184 -2.70 -14.20 -4.08
C LEU A 184 -4.00 -13.41 -3.83
N SER A 185 -4.48 -12.66 -4.83
CA SER A 185 -5.79 -12.00 -4.79
C SER A 185 -6.92 -12.84 -5.41
N GLY A 186 -6.60 -14.01 -5.96
CA GLY A 186 -7.55 -14.90 -6.60
C GLY A 186 -8.44 -15.68 -5.62
N ALA A 187 -9.60 -16.12 -6.12
CA ALA A 187 -10.65 -16.77 -5.32
C ALA A 187 -10.23 -18.05 -4.58
N SER A 188 -9.08 -18.67 -4.94
CA SER A 188 -8.55 -19.85 -4.25
C SER A 188 -7.92 -19.53 -2.89
N GLN A 189 -7.64 -18.26 -2.60
CA GLN A 189 -7.03 -17.82 -1.33
C GLN A 189 -8.10 -17.44 -0.30
N ASP A 190 -7.73 -17.45 0.97
CA ASP A 190 -8.60 -16.97 2.05
C ASP A 190 -8.86 -15.45 1.95
N GLU A 191 -9.92 -14.97 2.62
CA GLU A 191 -10.34 -13.57 2.56
C GLU A 191 -9.24 -12.59 2.98
N ASP A 192 -8.43 -12.92 4.00
CA ASP A 192 -7.42 -12.00 4.51
C ASP A 192 -6.25 -11.87 3.51
N THR A 193 -5.79 -13.00 2.97
CA THR A 193 -4.77 -13.02 1.90
C THR A 193 -5.24 -12.23 0.69
N ARG A 194 -6.45 -12.47 0.18
CA ARG A 194 -6.98 -11.73 -0.97
C ARG A 194 -7.06 -10.24 -0.70
N ARG A 195 -7.56 -9.86 0.47
CA ARG A 195 -7.67 -8.46 0.88
C ARG A 195 -6.30 -7.79 0.95
N GLN A 196 -5.29 -8.46 1.52
CA GLN A 196 -3.93 -7.93 1.63
C GLN A 196 -3.23 -7.84 0.28
N ALA A 197 -3.39 -8.82 -0.59
CA ALA A 197 -2.87 -8.76 -1.96
C ALA A 197 -3.51 -7.59 -2.75
N ALA A 198 -4.83 -7.40 -2.63
CA ALA A 198 -5.54 -6.27 -3.23
C ALA A 198 -5.01 -4.91 -2.73
N PHE A 199 -4.71 -4.80 -1.43
CA PHE A 199 -4.08 -3.59 -0.87
C PHE A 199 -2.76 -3.29 -1.58
N TRP A 200 -1.89 -4.29 -1.73
CA TRP A 200 -0.57 -4.10 -2.34
C TRP A 200 -0.65 -3.85 -3.85
N LEU A 201 -1.58 -4.49 -4.56
CA LEU A 201 -1.87 -4.18 -5.96
C LEU A 201 -2.16 -2.68 -6.15
N GLY A 202 -3.10 -2.13 -5.37
CA GLY A 202 -3.46 -0.70 -5.46
C GLY A 202 -2.33 0.25 -5.07
N ASN A 203 -1.57 -0.09 -4.03
CA ASN A 203 -0.54 0.81 -3.52
C ASN A 203 0.73 0.80 -4.37
N ALA A 204 1.15 -0.36 -4.89
CA ALA A 204 2.47 -0.52 -5.50
C ALA A 204 2.45 -0.67 -7.03
N ARG A 205 1.39 -1.24 -7.61
CA ARG A 205 1.46 -1.83 -8.96
C ARG A 205 0.89 -0.97 -10.09
N GLY A 206 0.67 0.32 -9.85
CA GLY A 206 0.29 1.29 -10.88
C GLY A 206 -0.90 0.83 -11.73
N ARG A 207 -0.73 0.82 -13.07
CA ARG A 207 -1.75 0.37 -14.03
C ARG A 207 -2.20 -1.07 -13.81
N HIS A 208 -1.27 -2.01 -13.64
CA HIS A 208 -1.61 -3.41 -13.37
C HIS A 208 -2.46 -3.53 -12.10
N GLY A 209 -2.06 -2.79 -11.05
CA GLY A 209 -2.82 -2.68 -9.81
C GLY A 209 -4.24 -2.17 -10.02
N TYR A 210 -4.43 -1.12 -10.82
CA TYR A 210 -5.75 -0.61 -11.18
C TYR A 210 -6.59 -1.67 -11.90
N GLU A 211 -6.04 -2.34 -12.91
CA GLU A 211 -6.75 -3.35 -13.71
C GLU A 211 -7.19 -4.54 -12.85
N SER A 212 -6.30 -5.04 -11.97
CA SER A 212 -6.62 -6.11 -11.04
C SER A 212 -7.65 -5.67 -9.99
N LEU A 213 -7.55 -4.45 -9.45
CA LEU A 213 -8.54 -3.95 -8.50
C LEU A 213 -9.93 -3.73 -9.12
N ALA A 214 -9.99 -3.25 -10.37
CA ALA A 214 -11.24 -3.12 -11.10
C ALA A 214 -11.93 -4.48 -11.31
N ARG A 215 -11.14 -5.53 -11.59
CA ARG A 215 -11.61 -6.92 -11.67
C ARG A 215 -12.12 -7.42 -10.32
N ILE A 216 -11.34 -7.24 -9.25
CA ILE A 216 -11.70 -7.64 -7.87
C ILE A 216 -13.01 -6.98 -7.43
N LEU A 217 -13.19 -5.69 -7.71
CA LEU A 217 -14.42 -4.95 -7.40
C LEU A 217 -15.64 -5.50 -8.17
N LYS A 218 -15.45 -6.13 -9.33
CA LYS A 218 -16.56 -6.72 -10.09
C LYS A 218 -16.85 -8.16 -9.65
N GLU A 219 -15.82 -8.93 -9.31
CA GLU A 219 -15.89 -10.39 -9.26
C GLU A 219 -15.77 -10.98 -7.84
N ASP A 220 -15.10 -10.33 -6.89
CA ASP A 220 -14.85 -10.94 -5.58
C ASP A 220 -16.16 -11.14 -4.79
N SER A 221 -16.29 -12.33 -4.19
CA SER A 221 -17.47 -12.71 -3.42
C SER A 221 -17.60 -11.91 -2.13
N SER A 222 -16.48 -11.56 -1.49
CA SER A 222 -16.42 -10.86 -0.21
C SER A 222 -16.57 -9.34 -0.39
N ASP A 223 -17.53 -8.75 0.30
CA ASP A 223 -17.71 -7.30 0.30
C ASP A 223 -16.55 -6.55 0.97
N ARG A 224 -15.82 -7.20 1.88
CA ARG A 224 -14.60 -6.65 2.52
C ARG A 224 -13.45 -6.53 1.55
N VAL A 225 -13.28 -7.52 0.66
CA VAL A 225 -12.24 -7.46 -0.37
C VAL A 225 -12.60 -6.41 -1.41
N ARG A 226 -13.86 -6.36 -1.87
CA ARG A 226 -14.35 -5.32 -2.78
C ARG A 226 -14.23 -3.91 -2.18
N GLU A 227 -14.59 -3.73 -0.91
CA GLU A 227 -14.42 -2.45 -0.21
C GLU A 227 -12.94 -2.01 -0.18
N ASN A 228 -12.01 -2.95 0.00
CA ASN A 228 -10.59 -2.63 -0.05
C ASN A 228 -10.13 -2.24 -1.47
N ALA A 229 -10.68 -2.88 -2.50
CA ALA A 229 -10.45 -2.51 -3.89
C ALA A 229 -10.92 -1.09 -4.18
N VAL A 230 -12.09 -0.66 -3.65
CA VAL A 230 -12.55 0.74 -3.73
C VAL A 230 -11.49 1.70 -3.18
N ALA A 231 -10.89 1.40 -2.02
CA ALA A 231 -9.86 2.26 -1.43
C ALA A 231 -8.56 2.33 -2.27
N GLY A 232 -8.17 1.23 -2.91
CA GLY A 232 -7.03 1.22 -3.83
C GLY A 232 -7.32 2.00 -5.13
N LEU A 233 -8.50 1.81 -5.72
CA LEU A 233 -8.96 2.57 -6.89
C LEU A 233 -9.05 4.07 -6.58
N ALA A 234 -9.49 4.43 -5.38
CA ALA A 234 -9.51 5.81 -4.92
C ALA A 234 -8.12 6.45 -4.77
N GLN A 235 -7.03 5.68 -4.79
CA GLN A 235 -5.67 6.24 -4.81
C GLN A 235 -5.02 6.13 -6.19
N SER A 236 -5.64 5.41 -7.12
CA SER A 236 -5.17 5.27 -8.50
C SER A 236 -5.20 6.60 -9.24
N LYS A 237 -4.21 6.77 -10.13
CA LYS A 237 -4.10 7.88 -11.07
C LYS A 237 -4.60 7.50 -12.48
N GLU A 238 -5.02 6.26 -12.69
CA GLU A 238 -5.57 5.82 -13.99
C GLU A 238 -6.94 6.46 -14.21
N GLY A 239 -7.19 6.98 -15.42
CA GLY A 239 -8.43 7.73 -15.73
C GLY A 239 -9.73 6.94 -15.56
N GLY A 240 -9.67 5.61 -15.57
CA GLY A 240 -10.84 4.75 -15.33
C GLY A 240 -11.16 4.53 -13.84
N ALA A 241 -10.40 5.11 -12.91
CA ALA A 241 -10.62 4.93 -11.48
C ALA A 241 -11.90 5.61 -10.98
N ILE A 242 -12.15 6.87 -11.36
CA ILE A 242 -13.38 7.59 -10.97
C ILE A 242 -14.63 6.92 -11.55
N PRO A 243 -14.70 6.57 -12.85
CA PRO A 243 -15.81 5.79 -13.40
C PRO A 243 -16.06 4.48 -12.64
N ALA A 244 -15.00 3.76 -12.23
CA ALA A 244 -15.14 2.53 -11.45
C ALA A 244 -15.73 2.79 -10.04
N LEU A 245 -15.34 3.89 -9.38
CA LEU A 245 -15.93 4.29 -8.09
C LEU A 245 -17.41 4.68 -8.24
N VAL A 246 -17.77 5.40 -9.30
CA VAL A 246 -19.17 5.75 -9.60
C VAL A 246 -20.01 4.50 -9.81
N ALA A 247 -19.50 3.55 -10.60
CA ALA A 247 -20.17 2.25 -10.79
C ALA A 247 -20.31 1.50 -9.47
N ALA A 248 -19.29 1.46 -8.62
CA ALA A 248 -19.37 0.83 -7.29
C ALA A 248 -20.42 1.51 -6.39
N ALA A 249 -20.46 2.84 -6.37
CA ALA A 249 -21.43 3.61 -5.59
C ALA A 249 -22.88 3.36 -6.02
N ARG A 250 -23.09 3.03 -7.29
CA ARG A 250 -24.41 2.82 -7.90
C ARG A 250 -24.87 1.37 -7.86
N ASP A 251 -23.98 0.45 -8.23
CA ASP A 251 -24.37 -0.89 -8.68
C ASP A 251 -23.81 -2.02 -7.79
N ASP A 252 -22.94 -1.75 -6.79
CA ASP A 252 -22.45 -2.84 -5.93
C ASP A 252 -23.57 -3.44 -5.08
N LYS A 253 -23.63 -4.78 -5.05
CA LYS A 253 -24.60 -5.55 -4.27
C LYS A 253 -24.54 -5.30 -2.76
N SER A 254 -23.38 -4.93 -2.21
CA SER A 254 -23.21 -4.63 -0.80
C SER A 254 -23.36 -3.13 -0.55
N PRO A 255 -24.30 -2.71 0.32
CA PRO A 255 -24.43 -1.30 0.67
C PRO A 255 -23.17 -0.76 1.37
N ARG A 256 -22.34 -1.63 1.96
CA ARG A 256 -21.05 -1.23 2.56
C ARG A 256 -20.06 -0.76 1.50
N VAL A 257 -20.01 -1.44 0.36
CA VAL A 257 -19.14 -1.07 -0.76
C VAL A 257 -19.64 0.24 -1.40
N ARG A 258 -20.95 0.39 -1.56
CA ARG A 258 -21.56 1.63 -2.07
C ARG A 258 -21.24 2.83 -1.18
N GLU A 259 -21.40 2.69 0.13
CA GLU A 259 -21.03 3.71 1.13
C GLU A 259 -19.55 4.11 1.05
N ARG A 260 -18.66 3.12 0.94
CA ARG A 260 -17.22 3.38 0.82
C ARG A 260 -16.89 4.12 -0.47
N ALA A 261 -17.53 3.77 -1.58
CA ALA A 261 -17.32 4.44 -2.86
C ALA A 261 -17.77 5.91 -2.79
N LEU A 262 -18.92 6.19 -2.21
CA LEU A 262 -19.41 7.57 -1.97
C LEU A 262 -18.45 8.38 -1.10
N PHE A 263 -17.92 7.78 -0.03
CA PHE A 263 -16.92 8.42 0.83
C PHE A 263 -15.68 8.86 0.03
N TRP A 264 -15.15 7.98 -0.83
CA TRP A 264 -13.97 8.31 -1.62
C TRP A 264 -14.27 9.31 -2.74
N LEU A 265 -15.43 9.22 -3.41
CA LEU A 265 -15.84 10.20 -4.42
C LEU A 265 -15.90 11.62 -3.84
N ALA A 266 -16.40 11.79 -2.61
CA ALA A 266 -16.44 13.11 -1.96
C ALA A 266 -15.05 13.75 -1.74
N GLN A 267 -14.00 12.94 -1.68
CA GLN A 267 -12.63 13.42 -1.50
C GLN A 267 -11.90 13.71 -2.83
N LYS A 268 -12.54 13.45 -3.97
CA LYS A 268 -11.93 13.60 -5.30
C LYS A 268 -12.14 14.99 -5.89
N ALA A 269 -11.19 15.37 -6.77
CA ALA A 269 -11.20 16.68 -7.43
C ALA A 269 -12.18 16.75 -8.62
N GLU A 270 -12.57 15.61 -9.19
CA GLU A 270 -13.55 15.51 -10.29
C GLU A 270 -14.97 15.74 -9.77
N ARG A 271 -15.23 17.00 -9.45
CA ARG A 271 -16.37 17.45 -8.65
C ARG A 271 -17.71 17.10 -9.26
N GLN A 272 -17.93 17.40 -10.55
CA GLN A 272 -19.23 17.21 -11.18
C GLN A 272 -19.66 15.73 -11.18
N ILE A 273 -18.76 14.84 -11.61
CA ILE A 273 -19.02 13.40 -11.67
C ILE A 273 -19.31 12.84 -10.27
N SER A 274 -18.57 13.32 -9.26
CA SER A 274 -18.75 12.91 -7.87
C SER A 274 -20.06 13.42 -7.29
N GLU A 275 -20.46 14.65 -7.58
CA GLU A 275 -21.72 15.26 -7.15
C GLU A 275 -22.94 14.54 -7.76
N ASP A 276 -22.89 14.21 -9.06
CA ASP A 276 -23.97 13.48 -9.73
C ASP A 276 -24.18 12.08 -9.13
N ALA A 277 -23.09 11.38 -8.82
CA ALA A 277 -23.14 10.08 -8.16
C ALA A 277 -23.71 10.17 -6.74
N ILE A 278 -23.32 11.18 -5.96
CA ILE A 278 -23.84 11.43 -4.61
C ILE A 278 -25.33 11.76 -4.65
N ARG A 279 -25.74 12.69 -5.52
CA ARG A 279 -27.15 13.07 -5.72
C ARG A 279 -28.01 11.85 -6.05
N ARG A 280 -27.54 11.04 -7.01
CA ARG A 280 -28.22 9.80 -7.39
C ARG A 280 -28.39 8.86 -6.20
N ALA A 281 -27.37 8.66 -5.38
CA ALA A 281 -27.46 7.78 -4.21
C ALA A 281 -28.49 8.29 -3.19
N ILE A 282 -28.56 9.60 -2.95
CA ILE A 282 -29.55 10.22 -2.06
C ILE A 282 -30.99 9.95 -2.56
N GLU A 283 -31.21 10.12 -3.86
CA GLU A 283 -32.53 9.96 -4.47
C GLU A 283 -32.94 8.49 -4.61
N GLN A 284 -32.04 7.64 -5.10
CA GLN A 284 -32.39 6.36 -5.70
C GLN A 284 -31.86 5.12 -4.97
N ASP A 285 -30.91 5.25 -4.02
CA ASP A 285 -30.39 4.04 -3.35
C ASP A 285 -31.51 3.35 -2.56
N PRO A 286 -31.66 2.02 -2.61
CA PRO A 286 -32.70 1.35 -1.85
C PRO A 286 -32.49 1.49 -0.33
N GLU A 287 -31.24 1.60 0.12
CA GLU A 287 -30.92 1.46 1.54
C GLU A 287 -30.75 2.83 2.20
N SER A 288 -31.58 3.08 3.22
CA SER A 288 -31.53 4.31 4.00
C SER A 288 -30.11 4.64 4.46
N ARG A 289 -29.33 3.65 4.93
CA ARG A 289 -27.94 3.86 5.39
C ARG A 289 -27.02 4.44 4.31
N VAL A 290 -27.17 4.03 3.06
CA VAL A 290 -26.39 4.56 1.94
C VAL A 290 -26.83 5.98 1.62
N LYS A 291 -28.14 6.27 1.65
CA LYS A 291 -28.64 7.65 1.51
C LYS A 291 -28.03 8.58 2.57
N ARG A 292 -27.96 8.13 3.83
CA ARG A 292 -27.33 8.90 4.92
C ARG A 292 -25.86 9.16 4.66
N GLN A 293 -25.13 8.13 4.23
CA GLN A 293 -23.73 8.26 3.86
C GLN A 293 -23.54 9.23 2.68
N ALA A 294 -24.44 9.23 1.70
CA ALA A 294 -24.40 10.16 0.58
C ALA A 294 -24.65 11.61 1.03
N VAL A 295 -25.59 11.85 1.95
CA VAL A 295 -25.75 13.18 2.57
C VAL A 295 -24.49 13.59 3.35
N PHE A 296 -23.90 12.67 4.12
CA PHE A 296 -22.66 12.93 4.85
C PHE A 296 -21.49 13.22 3.89
N ALA A 297 -21.42 12.53 2.75
CA ALA A 297 -20.39 12.73 1.73
C ALA A 297 -20.35 14.19 1.23
N LEU A 298 -21.50 14.87 1.14
CA LEU A 298 -21.54 16.30 0.79
C LEU A 298 -20.79 17.19 1.78
N THR A 299 -20.71 16.80 3.05
CA THR A 299 -19.95 17.54 4.08
C THR A 299 -18.43 17.38 3.94
N GLN A 300 -17.98 16.35 3.23
CA GLN A 300 -16.57 16.06 3.01
C GLN A 300 -16.02 16.74 1.75
N ILE A 301 -16.90 17.32 0.92
CA ILE A 301 -16.49 18.12 -0.24
C ILE A 301 -15.84 19.40 0.28
N LYS A 302 -14.62 19.69 -0.21
CA LYS A 302 -13.79 20.80 0.24
C LYS A 302 -14.46 22.16 0.04
N ASN A 303 -14.00 23.19 0.76
CA ASN A 303 -14.44 24.58 0.59
C ASN A 303 -15.95 24.84 0.78
N GLY A 304 -16.67 23.96 1.49
CA GLY A 304 -18.12 24.09 1.69
C GLY A 304 -18.93 23.88 0.41
N ASP A 305 -18.34 23.23 -0.58
CA ASP A 305 -18.91 23.10 -1.91
C ASP A 305 -20.15 22.21 -1.98
N GLY A 306 -20.33 21.31 -1.01
CA GLY A 306 -21.56 20.52 -0.85
C GLY A 306 -22.72 21.26 -0.17
N VAL A 307 -22.50 22.46 0.41
CA VAL A 307 -23.53 23.22 1.14
C VAL A 307 -24.75 23.59 0.28
N PRO A 308 -24.60 24.07 -0.97
CA PRO A 308 -25.74 24.34 -1.84
C PRO A 308 -26.65 23.12 -2.04
N MET A 309 -26.06 21.93 -2.25
CA MET A 309 -26.83 20.70 -2.41
C MET A 309 -27.50 20.27 -1.10
N LEU A 310 -26.83 20.45 0.05
CA LEU A 310 -27.46 20.20 1.35
C LEU A 310 -28.69 21.11 1.58
N ILE A 311 -28.63 22.38 1.18
CA ILE A 311 -29.78 23.31 1.25
C ILE A 311 -30.91 22.83 0.34
N GLU A 312 -30.61 22.44 -0.89
CA GLU A 312 -31.59 21.91 -1.85
C GLU A 312 -32.32 20.68 -1.28
N ILE A 313 -31.55 19.74 -0.72
CA ILE A 313 -32.08 18.52 -0.08
C ILE A 313 -32.96 18.88 1.11
N ALA A 314 -32.52 19.80 1.97
CA ALA A 314 -33.26 20.24 3.13
C ALA A 314 -34.61 20.91 2.76
N ARG A 315 -34.67 21.62 1.62
CA ARG A 315 -35.91 22.24 1.12
C ARG A 315 -36.86 21.21 0.51
N SER A 316 -36.36 20.40 -0.41
CA SER A 316 -37.19 19.73 -1.42
C SER A 316 -37.26 18.21 -1.32
N ASN A 317 -36.34 17.55 -0.60
CA ASN A 317 -36.26 16.09 -0.63
C ASN A 317 -37.53 15.45 -0.03
N PRO A 318 -38.19 14.49 -0.72
CA PRO A 318 -39.42 13.87 -0.25
C PRO A 318 -39.18 12.91 0.91
N ASN A 319 -37.96 12.40 1.11
CA ASN A 319 -37.63 11.51 2.21
C ASN A 319 -37.35 12.32 3.49
N PRO A 320 -38.19 12.19 4.55
CA PRO A 320 -38.04 12.99 5.77
C PRO A 320 -36.75 12.67 6.54
N VAL A 321 -36.22 11.44 6.44
CA VAL A 321 -34.96 11.05 7.08
C VAL A 321 -33.79 11.80 6.43
N VAL A 322 -33.73 11.79 5.10
CA VAL A 322 -32.71 12.50 4.31
C VAL A 322 -32.80 14.01 4.55
N LYS A 323 -34.01 14.57 4.54
CA LYS A 323 -34.25 16.00 4.83
C LYS A 323 -33.74 16.39 6.22
N LYS A 324 -34.08 15.59 7.24
CA LYS A 324 -33.63 15.80 8.63
C LYS A 324 -32.11 15.79 8.73
N GLU A 325 -31.44 14.88 8.03
CA GLU A 325 -29.97 14.81 8.07
C GLU A 325 -29.29 16.00 7.40
N ALA A 326 -29.80 16.42 6.24
CA ALA A 326 -29.31 17.62 5.59
C ALA A 326 -29.42 18.84 6.52
N MET A 327 -30.57 19.02 7.19
CA MET A 327 -30.76 20.06 8.21
C MET A 327 -29.73 19.95 9.36
N GLN A 328 -29.49 18.74 9.89
CA GLN A 328 -28.53 18.53 10.96
C GLN A 328 -27.09 18.89 10.55
N TRP A 329 -26.68 18.53 9.34
CA TRP A 329 -25.36 18.87 8.81
C TRP A 329 -25.22 20.36 8.53
N LEU A 330 -26.23 21.00 7.95
CA LEU A 330 -26.27 22.45 7.75
C LEU A 330 -26.10 23.19 9.08
N GLY A 331 -26.79 22.77 10.14
CA GLY A 331 -26.66 23.36 11.47
C GLY A 331 -25.26 23.25 12.09
N ARG A 332 -24.46 22.25 11.67
CA ARG A 332 -23.07 22.05 12.13
C ARG A 332 -22.03 22.70 11.22
N SER A 333 -22.39 23.06 9.99
CA SER A 333 -21.45 23.52 8.96
C SER A 333 -20.78 24.87 9.28
N LYS A 334 -21.42 25.72 10.09
CA LYS A 334 -21.04 27.13 10.31
C LYS A 334 -20.93 27.95 9.00
N ASP A 335 -21.46 27.44 7.89
CA ASP A 335 -21.42 28.12 6.60
C ASP A 335 -22.45 29.26 6.58
N PRO A 336 -22.08 30.49 6.17
CA PRO A 336 -23.02 31.62 6.10
C PRO A 336 -24.26 31.33 5.26
N ARG A 337 -24.16 30.48 4.22
CA ARG A 337 -25.30 30.08 3.39
C ARG A 337 -26.28 29.21 4.17
N ALA A 338 -25.79 28.38 5.08
CA ALA A 338 -26.63 27.58 5.98
C ALA A 338 -27.35 28.46 7.00
N VAL A 339 -26.67 29.48 7.55
CA VAL A 339 -27.31 30.48 8.43
C VAL A 339 -28.45 31.18 7.70
N LYS A 340 -28.17 31.69 6.49
CA LYS A 340 -29.18 32.36 5.66
C LYS A 340 -30.38 31.47 5.38
N PHE A 341 -30.12 30.20 5.08
CA PHE A 341 -31.18 29.20 4.89
C PHE A 341 -32.07 29.04 6.12
N PHE A 342 -31.52 28.95 7.34
CA PHE A 342 -32.33 28.83 8.55
C PHE A 342 -33.11 30.12 8.87
N GLU A 343 -32.56 31.30 8.62
CA GLU A 343 -33.30 32.56 8.74
C GLU A 343 -34.55 32.58 7.85
N ASP A 344 -34.45 32.05 6.64
CA ASP A 344 -35.56 32.05 5.68
C ASP A 344 -36.63 30.99 6.02
N VAL A 345 -36.26 29.91 6.72
CA VAL A 345 -37.20 28.82 7.09
C VAL A 345 -37.87 29.06 8.45
N LEU A 346 -37.28 29.87 9.32
CA LEU A 346 -37.80 30.18 10.67
C LEU A 346 -38.64 31.46 10.73
N LYS A 347 -38.73 32.22 9.63
CA LYS A 347 -39.67 33.35 9.48
C LYS A 347 -41.08 32.85 9.19
#